data_AF-K9SNS9-F1
#
_entry.id   AF-K9SNS9-F1
#
_cell.length_a   1.000
_cell.length_b   1.000
_cell.length_c   1.000
_cell.angle_alpha   90.00
_cell.angle_beta   90.00
_cell.angle_gamma   90.00
#
_symmetry.space_group_name_H-M   'P 1'
#
loop_
_entity.id
_entity.type
_entity.pdbx_description
1 polymer ?
#
loop_
_entity_poly.entity_id
_entity_poly.type
_entity_poly.pdbx_seq_one_letter_code
_entity_poly.pdbx_strand_id
1 'polypeptide(L)'
;MSKRVLVLNNYPFEQVWQEVKRGEKPDHHLYGINYFHTRGYEVELVPFTSSQFLQQVGQLYRRSRLPIPLGNFDQQWSCWQQLNQADLIYCPCQTQTHLLNYLRAIGLIKIPIVCIAHHPLNYGKLAKLRQPFFELLVKGTDAFPSLSSVVAAEINQLAHSDRKSGYLSWGPDANYYQASDPASDRVGEGVIAAGRTGRDFQTFGQAASQTNAKAQIICLESGYNDTLQGFSQNVSVMALPDHNYMKYPQLLQLYAQARILAIPVVVTQSIAGLTSLMDALGMGKPVIMTKHPLIDLDIEALGVGKWVAPGDVEGWRSAIQFFEDDPDAALEMGHRARQLVEQGFNSEVFSQQVMDIFDRLFASAT
;
A
#
# COMPACT_ATOMS: atom_id res chain seq x y z
N MET A 1 3.36 19.08 26.23
CA MET A 1 2.79 19.93 25.17
C MET A 1 2.52 19.04 23.97
N SER A 2 1.39 19.21 23.28
CA SER A 2 1.11 18.49 22.03
C SER A 2 2.19 18.80 21.00
N LYS A 3 2.56 17.81 20.17
CA LYS A 3 3.55 17.94 19.10
C LYS A 3 2.83 17.99 17.75
N ARG A 4 3.00 19.07 16.99
CA ARG A 4 2.28 19.28 15.72
C ARG A 4 3.00 18.59 14.56
N VAL A 5 2.29 17.71 13.86
CA VAL A 5 2.79 16.90 12.76
C VAL A 5 2.13 17.33 11.45
N LEU A 6 2.91 17.92 10.54
CA LEU A 6 2.45 18.21 9.18
C LEU A 6 2.47 16.95 8.34
N VAL A 7 1.34 16.60 7.73
CA VAL A 7 1.20 15.37 6.94
C VAL A 7 1.02 15.66 5.46
N LEU A 8 1.89 15.09 4.63
CA LEU A 8 1.86 15.17 3.16
C LEU A 8 1.60 13.80 2.55
N ASN A 9 0.75 13.73 1.53
CA ASN A 9 0.45 12.46 0.87
C ASN A 9 0.14 12.59 -0.62
N ASN A 10 0.32 11.52 -1.38
CA ASN A 10 0.22 11.48 -2.84
C ASN A 10 -1.21 11.28 -3.38
N TYR A 11 -2.22 11.34 -2.51
CA TYR A 11 -3.65 11.42 -2.85
C TYR A 11 -4.39 12.32 -1.84
N PRO A 12 -5.66 12.72 -2.12
CA PRO A 12 -6.44 13.60 -1.25
C PRO A 12 -6.69 13.00 0.14
N PHE A 13 -5.78 13.28 1.08
CA PHE A 13 -5.78 12.57 2.36
C PHE A 13 -6.98 12.96 3.25
N GLU A 14 -7.38 14.23 3.21
CA GLU A 14 -8.59 14.73 3.88
C GLU A 14 -9.83 13.95 3.44
N GLN A 15 -9.99 13.71 2.14
CA GLN A 15 -11.12 12.92 1.62
C GLN A 15 -11.10 11.50 2.20
N VAL A 16 -9.94 10.84 2.20
CA VAL A 16 -9.80 9.48 2.75
C VAL A 16 -10.08 9.46 4.26
N TRP A 17 -9.67 10.49 5.00
CA TRP A 17 -10.00 10.63 6.42
C TRP A 17 -11.51 10.68 6.63
N GLN A 18 -12.23 11.49 5.84
CA GLN A 18 -13.69 11.57 5.93
C GLN A 18 -14.38 10.26 5.52
N GLU A 19 -13.88 9.57 4.49
CA GLU A 19 -14.38 8.25 4.08
C GLU A 19 -14.24 7.22 5.22
N VAL A 20 -13.10 7.20 5.92
CA VAL A 20 -12.88 6.33 7.08
C VAL A 20 -13.82 6.68 8.23
N LYS A 21 -14.00 7.97 8.55
CA LYS A 21 -14.97 8.42 9.57
C LYS A 21 -16.40 8.00 9.27
N ARG A 22 -16.77 7.90 7.98
CA ARG A 22 -18.09 7.43 7.53
C ARG A 22 -18.21 5.91 7.46
N GLY A 23 -17.14 5.15 7.71
CA GLY A 23 -17.12 3.70 7.56
C GLY A 23 -17.18 3.25 6.10
N GLU A 24 -16.77 4.10 5.15
CA GLU A 24 -16.77 3.80 3.72
C GLU A 24 -15.45 3.20 3.25
N LYS A 25 -14.40 3.25 4.09
CA LYS A 25 -13.05 2.83 3.76
C LYS A 25 -12.31 2.40 5.04
N PRO A 26 -11.46 1.38 4.99
CA PRO A 26 -10.66 0.95 6.14
C PRO A 26 -9.51 1.93 6.45
N ASP A 27 -9.16 2.01 7.73
CA ASP A 27 -8.25 3.03 8.28
C ASP A 27 -6.75 2.81 7.98
N HIS A 28 -6.32 1.61 7.57
CA HIS A 28 -4.92 1.38 7.18
C HIS A 28 -4.49 2.23 5.98
N HIS A 29 -5.46 2.75 5.21
CA HIS A 29 -5.20 3.78 4.20
C HIS A 29 -4.81 5.13 4.79
N LEU A 30 -4.99 5.37 6.09
CA LEU A 30 -4.56 6.58 6.81
C LEU A 30 -3.11 6.50 7.28
N TYR A 31 -2.44 5.35 7.15
CA TYR A 31 -1.05 5.19 7.55
C TYR A 31 -0.79 5.69 8.99
N GLY A 32 -1.72 5.35 9.90
CA GLY A 32 -1.59 5.53 11.34
C GLY A 32 -1.96 6.90 11.91
N ILE A 33 -2.17 7.93 11.07
CA ILE A 33 -2.41 9.31 11.54
C ILE A 33 -3.65 9.44 12.43
N ASN A 34 -4.64 8.55 12.29
CA ASN A 34 -5.82 8.50 13.13
C ASN A 34 -5.50 8.11 14.59
N TYR A 35 -4.37 7.43 14.85
CA TYR A 35 -3.94 7.01 16.18
C TYR A 35 -2.91 7.96 16.84
N PHE A 36 -2.37 8.92 16.10
CA PHE A 36 -1.29 9.80 16.58
C PHE A 36 -1.65 10.59 17.86
N HIS A 37 -2.91 10.96 18.00
CA HIS A 37 -3.42 11.64 19.20
C HIS A 37 -3.19 10.85 20.50
N THR A 38 -3.10 9.52 20.44
CA THR A 38 -2.89 8.65 21.61
C THR A 38 -1.54 8.89 22.31
N ARG A 39 -0.56 9.48 21.60
CA ARG A 39 0.74 9.88 22.15
C ARG A 39 0.97 11.40 22.10
N GLY A 40 -0.11 12.18 22.01
CA GLY A 40 -0.04 13.64 22.04
C GLY A 40 0.53 14.26 20.75
N TYR A 41 0.44 13.56 19.62
CA TYR A 41 0.73 14.11 18.30
C TYR A 41 -0.54 14.68 17.67
N GLU A 42 -0.53 15.96 17.36
CA GLU A 42 -1.62 16.66 16.67
C GLU A 42 -1.34 16.68 15.17
N VAL A 43 -2.25 16.09 14.40
CA VAL A 43 -2.11 15.96 12.95
C VAL A 43 -2.71 17.16 12.24
N GLU A 44 -1.94 17.75 11.35
CA GLU A 44 -2.42 18.73 10.39
C GLU A 44 -2.12 18.26 8.97
N LEU A 45 -3.18 18.08 8.19
CA LEU A 45 -3.06 17.66 6.80
C LEU A 45 -2.69 18.85 5.92
N VAL A 46 -1.58 18.72 5.20
CA VAL A 46 -1.23 19.69 4.16
C VAL A 46 -2.19 19.47 2.98
N PRO A 47 -2.85 20.52 2.47
CA PRO A 47 -3.82 20.36 1.38
C PRO A 47 -3.22 19.68 0.16
N PHE A 48 -3.96 18.74 -0.44
CA PHE A 48 -3.49 18.02 -1.63
C PHE A 48 -3.34 18.94 -2.85
N THR A 49 -4.22 19.94 -2.95
CA THR A 49 -4.20 20.97 -3.98
C THR A 49 -4.45 22.33 -3.35
N SER A 50 -3.53 23.29 -3.53
CA SER A 50 -3.70 24.68 -3.11
C SER A 50 -3.52 25.65 -4.28
N SER A 51 -2.59 25.37 -5.19
CA SER A 51 -2.22 26.23 -6.32
C SER A 51 -2.17 25.43 -7.63
N GLN A 52 -3.14 25.70 -8.51
CA GLN A 52 -3.15 25.12 -9.86
C GLN A 52 -1.89 25.48 -10.65
N PHE A 53 -1.32 26.68 -10.43
CA PHE A 53 -0.09 27.12 -11.08
C PHE A 53 1.10 26.22 -10.70
N LEU A 54 1.32 25.96 -9.40
CA LEU A 54 2.42 25.11 -8.95
C LEU A 54 2.26 23.65 -9.40
N GLN A 55 1.01 23.18 -9.53
CA GLN A 55 0.76 21.87 -10.12
C GLN A 55 1.16 21.80 -11.60
N GLN A 56 0.83 22.83 -12.38
CA GLN A 56 1.22 22.91 -13.80
C GLN A 56 2.75 22.96 -13.94
N VAL A 57 3.43 23.77 -13.13
CA VAL A 57 4.91 23.80 -13.08
C VAL A 57 5.48 22.42 -12.76
N GLY A 58 4.90 21.71 -11.79
CA GLY A 58 5.31 20.35 -11.43
C GLY A 58 5.08 19.34 -12.55
N GLN A 59 3.97 19.46 -13.28
CA GLN A 59 3.70 18.62 -14.46
C GLN A 59 4.70 18.88 -15.58
N LEU A 60 5.01 20.14 -15.89
CA LEU A 60 6.03 20.51 -16.88
C LEU A 60 7.40 19.97 -16.49
N TYR A 61 7.77 20.10 -15.22
CA TYR A 61 9.02 19.53 -14.69
C TYR A 61 9.09 18.01 -14.88
N ARG A 62 8.04 17.27 -14.50
CA ARG A 62 7.98 15.81 -14.70
C ARG A 62 8.11 15.41 -16.18
N ARG A 63 7.58 16.22 -17.10
CA ARG A 63 7.70 15.98 -18.56
C ARG A 63 9.11 16.22 -19.10
N SER A 64 9.89 17.11 -18.48
CA SER A 64 11.27 17.42 -18.89
C SER A 64 12.26 16.25 -18.74
N ARG A 65 11.90 15.22 -17.98
CA ARG A 65 12.74 14.04 -17.67
C ARG A 65 14.11 14.39 -17.08
N LEU A 66 14.23 15.55 -16.44
CA LEU A 66 15.43 15.91 -15.69
C LEU A 66 15.71 14.87 -14.59
N PRO A 67 16.99 14.59 -14.29
CA PRO A 67 17.35 13.52 -13.36
C PRO A 67 17.03 13.86 -11.89
N ILE A 68 16.76 15.11 -11.55
CA ILE A 68 16.59 15.54 -10.16
C ILE A 68 15.15 15.29 -9.72
N PRO A 69 14.88 14.44 -8.72
CA PRO A 69 13.53 14.28 -8.22
C PRO A 69 13.18 15.48 -7.33
N LEU A 70 12.25 16.33 -7.77
CA LEU A 70 11.82 17.54 -7.01
C LEU A 70 10.47 17.39 -6.29
N GLY A 71 9.74 16.31 -6.54
CA GLY A 71 8.50 15.98 -5.83
C GLY A 71 7.32 16.85 -6.28
N ASN A 72 6.39 17.13 -5.36
CA ASN A 72 5.20 17.94 -5.61
C ASN A 72 5.40 19.39 -5.14
N PHE A 73 5.53 20.34 -6.07
CA PHE A 73 5.79 21.73 -5.70
C PHE A 73 4.65 22.38 -4.92
N ASP A 74 3.39 22.07 -5.26
CA ASP A 74 2.22 22.67 -4.64
C ASP A 74 2.15 22.29 -3.15
N GLN A 75 2.16 20.99 -2.87
CA GLN A 75 2.05 20.50 -1.49
C GLN A 75 3.27 20.89 -0.64
N GLN A 76 4.49 20.88 -1.21
CA GLN A 76 5.69 21.31 -0.49
C GLN A 76 5.68 22.80 -0.17
N TRP A 77 5.14 23.63 -1.06
CA TRP A 77 4.95 25.06 -0.80
C TRP A 77 3.92 25.29 0.31
N SER A 78 2.79 24.59 0.27
CA SER A 78 1.78 24.67 1.34
C SER A 78 2.33 24.19 2.70
N CYS A 79 3.19 23.17 2.70
CA CYS A 79 3.92 22.74 3.89
C CYS A 79 4.91 23.82 4.37
N TRP A 80 5.68 24.41 3.46
CA TRP A 80 6.66 25.46 3.76
C TRP A 80 6.03 26.64 4.53
N GLN A 81 4.84 27.06 4.12
CA GLN A 81 4.09 28.16 4.74
C GLN A 81 3.70 27.91 6.21
N GLN A 82 3.71 26.65 6.65
CA GLN A 82 3.27 26.22 7.98
C GLN A 82 4.43 25.70 8.85
N LEU A 83 5.67 25.69 8.33
CA LEU A 83 6.83 25.12 9.02
C LEU A 83 7.06 25.72 10.41
N ASN A 84 6.86 27.03 10.58
CA ASN A 84 7.14 27.70 11.85
C ASN A 84 6.29 27.21 13.04
N GLN A 85 5.22 26.46 12.77
CA GLN A 85 4.31 25.92 13.77
C GLN A 85 4.42 24.39 13.91
N ALA A 86 5.32 23.75 13.16
CA ALA A 86 5.42 22.30 13.10
C ALA A 86 6.60 21.78 13.95
N ASP A 87 6.39 20.65 14.61
CA ASP A 87 7.44 19.90 15.31
C ASP A 87 8.01 18.76 14.46
N LEU A 88 7.26 18.28 13.45
CA LEU A 88 7.62 17.15 12.61
C LEU A 88 6.89 17.24 11.26
N ILE A 89 7.55 16.78 10.19
CA ILE A 89 6.90 16.45 8.91
C ILE A 89 6.81 14.93 8.78
N TYR A 90 5.61 14.42 8.55
CA TYR A 90 5.36 13.02 8.26
C TYR A 90 4.80 12.86 6.85
N CYS A 91 5.39 11.96 6.06
CA CYS A 91 4.99 11.72 4.69
C CYS A 91 4.82 10.20 4.48
N PRO A 92 3.60 9.65 4.62
CA PRO A 92 3.30 8.23 4.35
C PRO A 92 3.32 7.89 2.85
N CYS A 93 4.26 8.48 2.12
CA CYS A 93 4.65 8.15 0.77
C CYS A 93 6.06 8.70 0.51
N GLN A 94 6.71 8.29 -0.57
CA GLN A 94 8.11 8.63 -0.81
C GLN A 94 8.35 9.81 -1.74
N THR A 95 7.31 10.54 -2.19
CA THR A 95 7.42 11.48 -3.33
C THR A 95 7.07 12.94 -3.04
N GLN A 96 6.43 13.23 -1.91
CA GLN A 96 5.87 14.57 -1.67
C GLN A 96 6.84 15.54 -0.96
N THR A 97 8.00 15.08 -0.47
CA THR A 97 8.90 15.91 0.36
C THR A 97 10.27 16.15 -0.25
N HIS A 98 10.53 15.78 -1.50
CA HIS A 98 11.89 15.80 -2.06
C HIS A 98 12.65 17.14 -1.93
N LEU A 99 12.01 18.27 -2.27
CA LEU A 99 12.61 19.60 -2.12
C LEU A 99 12.83 19.92 -0.64
N LEU A 100 11.87 19.61 0.24
CA LEU A 100 12.01 19.78 1.68
C LEU A 100 13.19 18.96 2.23
N ASN A 101 13.37 17.73 1.73
CA ASN A 101 14.50 16.87 2.10
C ASN A 101 15.83 17.50 1.66
N TYR A 102 15.95 18.04 0.44
CA TYR A 102 17.17 18.75 0.03
C TYR A 102 17.47 19.95 0.94
N LEU A 103 16.44 20.76 1.24
CA LEU A 103 16.57 21.93 2.12
C LEU A 103 16.97 21.52 3.54
N ARG A 104 16.44 20.39 4.04
CA ARG A 104 16.81 19.78 5.32
C ARG A 104 18.26 19.27 5.30
N ALA A 105 18.68 18.60 4.23
CA ALA A 105 20.04 18.06 4.06
C ALA A 105 21.14 19.13 4.06
N ILE A 106 20.83 20.33 3.56
CA ILE A 106 21.73 21.50 3.59
C ILE A 106 21.50 22.41 4.82
N GLY A 107 20.57 22.05 5.70
CA GLY A 107 20.37 22.70 6.99
C GLY A 107 19.47 23.94 6.99
N LEU A 108 18.73 24.23 5.92
CA LEU A 108 17.75 25.32 5.85
C LEU A 108 16.44 24.99 6.57
N ILE A 109 16.08 23.70 6.64
CA ILE A 109 15.00 23.20 7.49
C ILE A 109 15.65 22.54 8.72
N LYS A 110 15.10 22.80 9.91
CA LYS A 110 15.56 22.19 11.18
C LYS A 110 14.59 21.13 11.73
N ILE A 111 13.34 21.17 11.27
CA ILE A 111 12.27 20.26 11.70
C ILE A 111 12.56 18.87 11.13
N PRO A 112 12.39 17.81 11.94
CA PRO A 112 12.59 16.45 11.47
C PRO A 112 11.60 16.05 10.36
N ILE A 113 12.05 15.21 9.43
CA ILE A 113 11.23 14.68 8.34
C ILE A 113 11.26 13.16 8.37
N VAL A 114 10.09 12.54 8.50
CA VAL A 114 9.88 11.09 8.41
C VAL A 114 9.09 10.76 7.14
N CYS A 115 9.63 9.88 6.31
CA CYS A 115 8.98 9.42 5.08
C CYS A 115 8.78 7.90 5.11
N ILE A 116 7.74 7.38 4.47
CA ILE A 116 7.55 5.93 4.27
C ILE A 116 7.85 5.56 2.84
N ALA A 117 8.74 4.59 2.64
CA ALA A 117 9.05 4.03 1.35
C ALA A 117 8.21 2.80 1.03
N HIS A 118 7.57 2.83 -0.13
CA HIS A 118 6.73 1.76 -0.65
C HIS A 118 7.50 0.97 -1.72
N HIS A 119 8.43 1.60 -2.41
CA HIS A 119 9.13 1.06 -3.59
C HIS A 119 10.58 1.51 -3.60
N PRO A 120 11.49 0.80 -4.30
CA PRO A 120 12.83 1.30 -4.61
C PRO A 120 12.83 2.74 -5.10
N LEU A 121 13.68 3.58 -4.51
CA LEU A 121 13.74 5.01 -4.84
C LEU A 121 14.34 5.25 -6.24
N ASN A 122 15.36 4.48 -6.59
CA ASN A 122 16.18 4.75 -7.77
C ASN A 122 16.32 3.53 -8.68
N TYR A 123 15.54 3.49 -9.75
CA TYR A 123 15.52 2.38 -10.70
C TYR A 123 15.44 2.84 -12.17
N GLY A 124 15.86 1.99 -13.10
CA GLY A 124 15.81 2.27 -14.54
C GLY A 124 17.10 2.87 -15.11
N LYS A 125 17.08 3.21 -16.41
CA LYS A 125 18.30 3.50 -17.20
C LYS A 125 19.13 4.67 -16.68
N LEU A 126 18.51 5.66 -16.04
CA LEU A 126 19.19 6.85 -15.50
C LEU A 126 19.57 6.71 -14.02
N ALA A 127 19.49 5.50 -13.43
CA ALA A 127 19.69 5.34 -11.99
C ALA A 127 21.03 5.88 -11.48
N LYS A 128 22.14 5.58 -12.18
CA LYS A 128 23.47 6.08 -11.82
C LYS A 128 23.56 7.60 -11.82
N LEU A 129 22.92 8.27 -12.79
CA LEU A 129 22.91 9.74 -12.87
C LEU A 129 22.09 10.37 -11.74
N ARG A 130 21.05 9.69 -11.27
CA ARG A 130 20.16 10.19 -10.22
C ARG A 130 20.64 9.88 -8.82
N GLN A 131 21.60 8.96 -8.69
CA GLN A 131 22.05 8.45 -7.40
C GLN A 131 22.51 9.54 -6.42
N PRO A 132 23.33 10.54 -6.81
CA PRO A 132 23.71 11.61 -5.89
C PRO A 132 22.53 12.43 -5.37
N PHE A 133 21.48 12.60 -6.18
CA PHE A 133 20.27 13.29 -5.74
C PHE A 133 19.46 12.44 -4.75
N PHE A 134 19.38 11.13 -4.96
CA PHE A 134 18.72 10.25 -3.99
C PHE A 134 19.51 10.12 -2.68
N GLU A 135 20.85 10.07 -2.73
CA GLU A 135 21.70 10.11 -1.53
C GLU A 135 21.48 11.41 -0.75
N LEU A 136 21.46 12.56 -1.42
CA LEU A 136 21.18 13.85 -0.78
C LEU A 136 19.76 13.94 -0.22
N LEU A 137 18.77 13.39 -0.93
CA LEU A 137 17.38 13.31 -0.48
C LEU A 137 17.27 12.45 0.78
N VAL A 138 17.87 11.26 0.80
CA VAL A 138 17.86 10.35 1.96
C VAL A 138 18.63 10.95 3.15
N LYS A 139 19.71 11.69 2.90
CA LYS A 139 20.39 12.49 3.94
C LYS A 139 19.46 13.52 4.57
N GLY A 140 18.50 14.03 3.79
CA GLY A 140 17.51 15.02 4.20
C GLY A 140 16.34 14.47 5.02
N THR A 141 16.24 13.16 5.21
CA THR A 141 15.23 12.56 6.11
C THR A 141 15.88 12.15 7.43
N ASP A 142 15.12 12.24 8.51
CA ASP A 142 15.58 11.80 9.82
C ASP A 142 15.36 10.29 9.98
N ALA A 143 14.19 9.80 9.54
CA ALA A 143 13.91 8.37 9.33
C ALA A 143 13.18 8.14 8.00
N PHE A 144 13.46 7.01 7.36
CA PHE A 144 12.83 6.63 6.10
C PHE A 144 12.43 5.15 6.10
N PRO A 145 11.60 4.70 7.06
CA PRO A 145 11.15 3.31 7.12
C PRO A 145 10.43 2.86 5.84
N SER A 146 10.34 1.54 5.64
CA SER A 146 9.75 0.97 4.43
C SER A 146 8.76 -0.15 4.72
N LEU A 147 7.78 -0.30 3.84
CA LEU A 147 6.86 -1.45 3.82
C LEU A 147 7.50 -2.73 3.26
N SER A 148 8.79 -2.68 2.88
CA SER A 148 9.56 -3.84 2.48
C SER A 148 10.98 -3.81 3.07
N SER A 149 11.43 -4.94 3.59
CA SER A 149 12.79 -5.15 4.10
C SER A 149 13.84 -4.95 3.01
N VAL A 150 13.54 -5.36 1.77
CA VAL A 150 14.40 -5.15 0.59
C VAL A 150 14.57 -3.67 0.32
N VAL A 151 13.47 -2.92 0.29
CA VAL A 151 13.50 -1.46 0.06
C VAL A 151 14.16 -0.71 1.23
N ALA A 152 13.95 -1.17 2.46
CA ALA A 152 14.65 -0.61 3.63
C ALA A 152 16.17 -0.78 3.51
N ALA A 153 16.64 -1.97 3.09
CA ALA A 153 18.06 -2.24 2.87
C ALA A 153 18.65 -1.34 1.77
N GLU A 154 17.92 -1.12 0.67
CA GLU A 154 18.35 -0.19 -0.40
C GLU A 154 18.47 1.27 0.11
N ILE A 155 17.54 1.72 0.94
CA ILE A 155 17.61 3.05 1.54
C ILE A 155 18.81 3.18 2.48
N ASN A 156 19.09 2.14 3.27
CA ASN A 156 20.27 2.09 4.14
C ASN A 156 21.58 2.15 3.34
N GLN A 157 21.63 1.51 2.16
CA GLN A 157 22.77 1.62 1.24
C GLN A 157 22.94 3.06 0.72
N LEU A 158 21.86 3.72 0.29
CA LEU A 158 21.88 5.13 -0.14
C LEU A 158 22.26 6.09 1.00
N ALA A 159 21.90 5.74 2.23
CA ALA A 159 22.20 6.53 3.42
C ALA A 159 23.62 6.31 3.95
N HIS A 160 24.31 5.26 3.49
CA HIS A 160 25.51 4.71 4.12
C HIS A 160 25.32 4.49 5.64
N SER A 161 24.16 3.94 6.03
CA SER A 161 23.77 3.75 7.43
C SER A 161 22.70 2.67 7.59
N ASP A 162 22.88 1.74 8.53
CA ASP A 162 21.91 0.68 8.83
C ASP A 162 20.74 1.14 9.71
N ARG A 163 20.71 2.41 10.10
CA ARG A 163 19.70 2.97 11.01
C ARG A 163 18.71 3.90 10.32
N LYS A 164 18.89 4.18 9.03
CA LYS A 164 18.05 5.15 8.30
C LYS A 164 16.65 4.60 8.04
N SER A 165 16.57 3.31 7.73
CA SER A 165 15.34 2.61 7.36
C SER A 165 15.24 1.27 8.08
N GLY A 166 14.01 0.90 8.40
CA GLY A 166 13.61 -0.41 8.90
C GLY A 166 12.25 -0.79 8.32
N TYR A 167 11.94 -2.09 8.38
CA TYR A 167 10.65 -2.60 7.94
C TYR A 167 9.51 -2.14 8.86
N LEU A 168 8.39 -1.74 8.28
CA LEU A 168 7.12 -1.49 8.95
C LEU A 168 6.09 -2.51 8.52
N SER A 169 5.44 -3.11 9.52
CA SER A 169 4.39 -4.09 9.34
C SER A 169 3.07 -3.38 9.06
N TRP A 170 2.82 -3.02 7.79
CA TRP A 170 1.55 -2.42 7.39
C TRP A 170 0.45 -3.47 7.35
N GLY A 171 -0.45 -3.42 8.34
CA GLY A 171 -1.56 -4.37 8.52
C GLY A 171 -2.94 -3.76 8.24
N PRO A 172 -3.99 -4.59 8.07
CA PRO A 172 -5.36 -4.14 7.83
C PRO A 172 -6.00 -3.45 9.04
N ASP A 173 -7.12 -2.80 8.77
CA ASP A 173 -8.02 -2.25 9.80
C ASP A 173 -8.77 -3.40 10.46
N ALA A 174 -8.34 -3.80 11.66
CA ALA A 174 -8.92 -4.97 12.33
C ALA A 174 -10.44 -4.85 12.54
N ASN A 175 -10.94 -3.64 12.83
CA ASN A 175 -12.33 -3.39 13.19
C ASN A 175 -13.23 -3.29 11.97
N TYR A 176 -12.77 -2.65 10.89
CA TYR A 176 -13.54 -2.47 9.66
C TYR A 176 -13.99 -3.81 9.06
N TYR A 177 -13.09 -4.79 9.01
CA TYR A 177 -13.38 -6.11 8.44
C TYR A 177 -14.00 -7.09 9.43
N GLN A 178 -14.07 -6.76 10.73
CA GLN A 178 -14.72 -7.60 11.73
C GLN A 178 -16.26 -7.55 11.58
N ALA A 179 -16.78 -6.46 11.03
CA ALA A 179 -18.21 -6.27 10.77
C ALA A 179 -18.81 -7.23 9.71
N SER A 180 -17.96 -8.01 9.01
CA SER A 180 -18.35 -8.99 7.98
C SER A 180 -18.53 -10.44 8.49
N ASP A 181 -18.73 -10.62 9.80
CA ASP A 181 -19.09 -11.88 10.50
C ASP A 181 -17.93 -12.87 10.76
N PRO A 182 -17.28 -12.81 11.94
CA PRO A 182 -16.25 -13.76 12.38
C PRO A 182 -16.75 -15.20 12.58
N ALA A 183 -18.07 -15.42 12.62
CA ALA A 183 -18.71 -16.69 12.92
C ALA A 183 -19.49 -17.28 11.73
N SER A 184 -19.37 -16.69 10.55
CA SER A 184 -19.89 -17.30 9.34
C SER A 184 -18.95 -18.44 8.93
N ASP A 185 -19.29 -19.68 9.31
CA ASP A 185 -18.70 -20.93 8.76
C ASP A 185 -18.85 -21.04 7.22
N ARG A 186 -19.42 -20.02 6.56
CA ARG A 186 -19.52 -19.96 5.10
C ARG A 186 -18.19 -19.52 4.53
N VAL A 187 -17.46 -20.52 4.02
CA VAL A 187 -16.23 -20.31 3.25
C VAL A 187 -16.47 -19.41 2.03
N GLY A 188 -17.66 -19.51 1.41
CA GLY A 188 -17.98 -18.91 0.12
C GLY A 188 -17.69 -19.87 -1.03
N GLU A 189 -17.86 -19.40 -2.26
CA GLU A 189 -17.64 -20.19 -3.48
C GLU A 189 -16.74 -19.46 -4.47
N GLY A 190 -15.89 -20.20 -5.16
CA GLY A 190 -15.08 -19.67 -6.24
C GLY A 190 -14.03 -18.65 -5.80
N VAL A 191 -13.50 -17.93 -6.78
CA VAL A 191 -12.33 -17.06 -6.62
C VAL A 191 -12.60 -15.69 -7.22
N ILE A 192 -12.23 -14.64 -6.49
CA ILE A 192 -12.35 -13.26 -6.97
C ILE A 192 -11.00 -12.56 -7.00
N ALA A 193 -10.71 -11.92 -8.12
CA ALA A 193 -9.55 -11.06 -8.30
C ALA A 193 -10.02 -9.63 -8.57
N ALA A 194 -9.67 -8.69 -7.68
CA ALA A 194 -9.93 -7.28 -7.93
C ALA A 194 -8.67 -6.43 -7.76
N GLY A 195 -8.60 -5.34 -8.51
CA GLY A 195 -7.54 -4.37 -8.37
C GLY A 195 -7.42 -3.43 -9.55
N ARG A 196 -6.54 -2.44 -9.39
CA ARG A 196 -6.37 -1.34 -10.35
C ARG A 196 -5.03 -1.39 -11.06
N THR A 197 -3.95 -1.64 -10.31
CA THR A 197 -2.59 -1.41 -10.79
C THR A 197 -1.78 -2.68 -10.75
N GLY A 198 -1.01 -2.94 -11.80
CA GLY A 198 -0.04 -4.04 -11.88
C GLY A 198 -0.66 -5.42 -11.75
N ARG A 199 -1.90 -5.62 -12.24
CA ARG A 199 -2.61 -6.90 -12.18
C ARG A 199 -2.33 -7.74 -13.42
N ASP A 200 -2.11 -9.04 -13.21
CA ASP A 200 -1.97 -10.04 -14.27
C ASP A 200 -3.27 -10.82 -14.45
N PHE A 201 -4.34 -10.11 -14.81
CA PHE A 201 -5.66 -10.72 -14.96
C PHE A 201 -5.72 -11.73 -16.13
N GLN A 202 -4.83 -11.60 -17.12
CA GLN A 202 -4.77 -12.51 -18.25
C GLN A 202 -4.37 -13.92 -17.78
N THR A 203 -3.23 -14.05 -17.09
CA THR A 203 -2.76 -15.35 -16.59
C THR A 203 -3.78 -15.98 -15.65
N PHE A 204 -4.35 -15.19 -14.73
CA PHE A 204 -5.39 -15.67 -13.82
C PHE A 204 -6.65 -16.14 -14.55
N GLY A 205 -7.17 -15.35 -15.50
CA GLY A 205 -8.37 -15.71 -16.27
C GLY A 205 -8.16 -16.95 -17.16
N GLN A 206 -6.98 -17.09 -17.76
CA GLN A 206 -6.61 -18.30 -18.52
C GLN A 206 -6.56 -19.55 -17.63
N ALA A 207 -6.01 -19.43 -16.43
CA ALA A 207 -5.92 -20.52 -15.46
C ALA A 207 -7.29 -20.91 -14.91
N ALA A 208 -8.07 -19.93 -14.48
CA ALA A 208 -9.44 -20.14 -13.99
C ALA A 208 -10.33 -20.78 -15.07
N SER A 209 -10.08 -20.48 -16.35
CA SER A 209 -10.82 -21.08 -17.46
C SER A 209 -10.59 -22.59 -17.64
N GLN A 210 -9.54 -23.13 -17.02
CA GLN A 210 -9.20 -24.55 -17.03
C GLN A 210 -9.70 -25.29 -15.78
N THR A 211 -10.56 -24.66 -14.99
CA THR A 211 -11.18 -25.22 -13.78
C THR A 211 -12.70 -25.12 -13.88
N ASN A 212 -13.40 -25.83 -13.01
CA ASN A 212 -14.85 -25.65 -12.84
C ASN A 212 -15.20 -24.57 -11.80
N ALA A 213 -14.19 -23.92 -11.21
CA ALA A 213 -14.38 -22.90 -10.19
C ALA A 213 -15.06 -21.66 -10.79
N LYS A 214 -16.06 -21.10 -10.09
CA LYS A 214 -16.57 -19.78 -10.44
C LYS A 214 -15.47 -18.74 -10.21
N ALA A 215 -15.16 -17.94 -11.23
CA ALA A 215 -14.14 -16.91 -11.14
C ALA A 215 -14.72 -15.54 -11.51
N GLN A 216 -14.30 -14.51 -10.77
CA GLN A 216 -14.70 -13.14 -11.04
C GLN A 216 -13.48 -12.22 -11.06
N ILE A 217 -13.37 -11.41 -12.12
CA ILE A 217 -12.38 -10.36 -12.27
C ILE A 217 -13.10 -9.02 -12.19
N ILE A 218 -12.66 -8.14 -11.27
CA ILE A 218 -13.14 -6.76 -11.18
C ILE A 218 -11.97 -5.83 -11.45
N CYS A 219 -12.06 -5.08 -12.55
CA CYS A 219 -11.01 -4.17 -13.00
C CYS A 219 -11.60 -2.82 -13.38
N LEU A 220 -10.71 -1.87 -13.68
CA LEU A 220 -11.10 -0.61 -14.31
C LEU A 220 -11.12 -0.76 -15.83
N GLU A 221 -11.90 0.05 -16.51
CA GLU A 221 -11.91 0.14 -17.99
C GLU A 221 -10.51 0.43 -18.53
N SER A 222 -9.72 1.28 -17.87
CA SER A 222 -8.33 1.55 -18.26
C SER A 222 -7.40 0.34 -18.20
N GLY A 223 -7.73 -0.67 -17.39
CA GLY A 223 -7.00 -1.93 -17.28
C GLY A 223 -7.55 -3.04 -18.17
N TYR A 224 -8.74 -2.84 -18.73
CA TYR A 224 -9.39 -3.81 -19.60
C TYR A 224 -8.80 -3.75 -21.01
N ASN A 225 -8.52 -4.91 -21.60
CA ASN A 225 -7.98 -5.04 -22.95
C ASN A 225 -8.40 -6.38 -23.57
N ASP A 226 -8.09 -6.58 -24.86
CA ASP A 226 -8.53 -7.76 -25.62
C ASP A 226 -8.07 -9.11 -25.03
N THR A 227 -7.00 -9.13 -24.22
CA THR A 227 -6.54 -10.36 -23.55
C THR A 227 -7.48 -10.84 -22.44
N LEU A 228 -8.43 -10.00 -22.02
CA LEU A 228 -9.45 -10.35 -21.02
C LEU A 228 -10.77 -10.79 -21.67
N GLN A 229 -10.77 -11.04 -22.98
CA GLN A 229 -11.90 -11.59 -23.74
C GLN A 229 -11.71 -13.09 -23.97
N GLY A 230 -12.82 -13.80 -24.18
CA GLY A 230 -12.78 -15.21 -24.60
C GLY A 230 -12.40 -16.22 -23.52
N PHE A 231 -12.45 -15.83 -22.24
CA PHE A 231 -12.42 -16.81 -21.14
C PHE A 231 -13.64 -17.74 -21.18
N SER A 232 -13.54 -18.89 -20.51
CA SER A 232 -14.65 -19.84 -20.41
C SER A 232 -15.81 -19.27 -19.57
N GLN A 233 -16.98 -19.93 -19.66
CA GLN A 233 -18.22 -19.44 -19.06
C GLN A 233 -18.19 -19.31 -17.53
N ASN A 234 -17.28 -19.99 -16.84
CA ASN A 234 -17.11 -19.89 -15.39
C ASN A 234 -16.33 -18.63 -14.97
N VAL A 235 -15.73 -17.89 -15.90
CA VAL A 235 -14.98 -16.65 -15.64
C VAL A 235 -15.80 -15.44 -16.07
N SER A 236 -16.10 -14.56 -15.11
CA SER A 236 -16.77 -13.28 -15.37
C SER A 236 -15.79 -12.12 -15.23
N VAL A 237 -15.88 -11.13 -16.13
CA VAL A 237 -15.07 -9.91 -16.09
C VAL A 237 -16.00 -8.70 -15.97
N MET A 238 -15.79 -7.90 -14.94
CA MET A 238 -16.51 -6.65 -14.69
C MET A 238 -15.52 -5.49 -14.77
N ALA A 239 -15.54 -4.78 -15.89
CA ALA A 239 -14.80 -3.53 -16.07
C ALA A 239 -15.69 -2.35 -15.63
N LEU A 240 -15.16 -1.50 -14.75
CA LEU A 240 -15.86 -0.34 -14.21
C LEU A 240 -15.17 0.97 -14.63
N PRO A 241 -15.92 2.06 -14.84
CA PRO A 241 -15.31 3.34 -15.19
C PRO A 241 -14.33 3.82 -14.12
N ASP A 242 -13.17 4.34 -14.55
CA ASP A 242 -12.11 4.83 -13.66
C ASP A 242 -12.55 5.93 -12.67
N HIS A 243 -13.57 6.70 -13.04
CA HIS A 243 -14.13 7.78 -12.21
C HIS A 243 -15.28 7.32 -11.32
N ASN A 244 -15.81 6.11 -11.54
CA ASN A 244 -16.93 5.55 -10.78
C ASN A 244 -16.72 4.06 -10.49
N TYR A 245 -15.58 3.76 -9.86
CA TYR A 245 -15.25 2.41 -9.43
C TYR A 245 -16.04 1.97 -8.20
N MET A 246 -16.14 0.65 -8.03
CA MET A 246 -16.79 0.01 -6.88
C MET A 246 -16.17 0.46 -5.55
N LYS A 247 -17.02 0.87 -4.61
CA LYS A 247 -16.60 1.29 -3.27
C LYS A 247 -16.38 0.09 -2.36
N TYR A 248 -15.59 0.30 -1.31
CA TYR A 248 -15.20 -0.76 -0.37
C TYR A 248 -16.39 -1.58 0.17
N PRO A 249 -17.50 -0.98 0.66
CA PRO A 249 -18.63 -1.75 1.17
C PRO A 249 -19.22 -2.73 0.14
N GLN A 250 -19.31 -2.32 -1.13
CA GLN A 250 -19.80 -3.19 -2.22
C GLN A 250 -18.77 -4.27 -2.56
N LEU A 251 -17.48 -3.92 -2.57
CA LEU A 251 -16.41 -4.86 -2.83
C LEU A 251 -16.35 -5.95 -1.74
N LEU A 252 -16.52 -5.58 -0.47
CA LEU A 252 -16.53 -6.51 0.65
C LEU A 252 -17.71 -7.48 0.60
N GLN A 253 -18.87 -7.06 0.08
CA GLN A 253 -20.00 -7.98 -0.14
C GLN A 253 -19.65 -9.07 -1.15
N LEU A 254 -18.89 -8.75 -2.20
CA LEU A 254 -18.43 -9.74 -3.17
C LEU A 254 -17.33 -10.62 -2.58
N TYR A 255 -16.42 -10.05 -1.81
CA TYR A 255 -15.36 -10.80 -1.13
C TYR A 255 -15.93 -11.77 -0.09
N ALA A 256 -16.97 -11.39 0.64
CA ALA A 256 -17.64 -12.26 1.61
C ALA A 256 -18.23 -13.52 0.93
N GLN A 257 -18.76 -13.38 -0.28
CA GLN A 257 -19.35 -14.48 -1.06
C GLN A 257 -18.29 -15.38 -1.72
N ALA A 258 -17.09 -14.85 -1.98
CA ALA A 258 -16.00 -15.60 -2.59
C ALA A 258 -15.32 -16.53 -1.58
N ARG A 259 -14.88 -17.71 -2.04
CA ARG A 259 -14.05 -18.62 -1.22
C ARG A 259 -12.64 -18.06 -1.04
N ILE A 260 -12.08 -17.53 -2.11
CA ILE A 260 -10.66 -17.17 -2.21
C ILE A 260 -10.51 -15.77 -2.78
N LEU A 261 -9.55 -15.02 -2.24
CA LEU A 261 -9.06 -13.78 -2.85
C LEU A 261 -7.80 -14.05 -3.67
N ALA A 262 -7.92 -13.86 -4.99
CA ALA A 262 -6.81 -13.96 -5.92
C ALA A 262 -6.14 -12.59 -6.14
N ILE A 263 -4.82 -12.55 -6.02
CA ILE A 263 -4.00 -11.36 -6.20
C ILE A 263 -2.96 -11.63 -7.31
N PRO A 264 -3.41 -11.72 -8.59
CA PRO A 264 -2.50 -11.88 -9.70
C PRO A 264 -1.81 -10.56 -10.00
N VAL A 265 -0.48 -10.52 -9.92
CA VAL A 265 0.29 -9.30 -10.13
C VAL A 265 1.41 -9.52 -11.14
N VAL A 266 1.63 -8.50 -11.97
CA VAL A 266 2.84 -8.39 -12.76
C VAL A 266 3.95 -7.94 -11.82
N VAL A 267 5.00 -8.75 -11.69
CA VAL A 267 6.14 -8.41 -10.81
C VAL A 267 6.89 -7.23 -11.40
N THR A 268 6.92 -6.14 -10.64
CA THR A 268 7.61 -4.90 -11.00
C THR A 268 8.33 -4.34 -9.77
N GLN A 269 8.87 -3.14 -9.88
CA GLN A 269 9.45 -2.42 -8.74
C GLN A 269 8.38 -1.80 -7.82
N SER A 270 7.09 -2.07 -8.05
CA SER A 270 6.00 -1.63 -7.19
C SER A 270 5.54 -2.76 -6.27
N ILE A 271 5.21 -2.48 -5.01
CA ILE A 271 4.56 -3.42 -4.06
C ILE A 271 3.08 -3.65 -4.40
N ALA A 272 2.77 -3.82 -5.68
CA ALA A 272 1.42 -4.03 -6.16
C ALA A 272 0.82 -5.28 -5.51
N GLY A 273 -0.44 -5.18 -5.06
CA GLY A 273 -1.14 -6.29 -4.41
C GLY A 273 -1.18 -6.21 -2.89
N LEU A 274 -0.31 -5.43 -2.24
CA LEU A 274 -0.27 -5.35 -0.77
C LEU A 274 -1.62 -4.95 -0.16
N THR A 275 -2.33 -3.96 -0.72
CA THR A 275 -3.68 -3.59 -0.24
C THR A 275 -4.68 -4.73 -0.35
N SER A 276 -4.69 -5.48 -1.46
CA SER A 276 -5.59 -6.63 -1.61
C SER A 276 -5.23 -7.77 -0.66
N LEU A 277 -3.96 -7.90 -0.31
CA LEU A 277 -3.51 -8.83 0.72
C LEU A 277 -4.05 -8.41 2.09
N MET A 278 -3.99 -7.11 2.43
CA MET A 278 -4.61 -6.59 3.65
C MET A 278 -6.13 -6.81 3.68
N ASP A 279 -6.81 -6.58 2.56
CA ASP A 279 -8.24 -6.85 2.42
C ASP A 279 -8.55 -8.33 2.74
N ALA A 280 -7.77 -9.25 2.20
CA ALA A 280 -7.97 -10.68 2.43
C ALA A 280 -7.70 -11.12 3.87
N LEU A 281 -6.60 -10.64 4.47
CA LEU A 281 -6.27 -10.93 5.86
C LEU A 281 -7.33 -10.36 6.80
N GLY A 282 -7.75 -9.12 6.58
CA GLY A 282 -8.79 -8.46 7.37
C GLY A 282 -10.12 -9.22 7.32
N MET A 283 -10.52 -9.64 6.12
CA MET A 283 -11.74 -10.43 5.86
C MET A 283 -11.65 -11.89 6.32
N GLY A 284 -10.49 -12.36 6.77
CA GLY A 284 -10.30 -13.77 7.13
C GLY A 284 -10.48 -14.70 5.94
N LYS A 285 -9.94 -14.33 4.77
CA LYS A 285 -10.04 -15.13 3.54
C LYS A 285 -8.67 -15.70 3.16
N PRO A 286 -8.60 -16.95 2.68
CA PRO A 286 -7.38 -17.49 2.11
C PRO A 286 -7.00 -16.73 0.83
N VAL A 287 -5.69 -16.68 0.56
CA VAL A 287 -5.13 -15.94 -0.56
C VAL A 287 -4.42 -16.87 -1.54
N ILE A 288 -4.61 -16.62 -2.84
CA ILE A 288 -3.65 -17.05 -3.87
C ILE A 288 -3.01 -15.78 -4.42
N MET A 289 -1.68 -15.69 -4.39
CA MET A 289 -0.98 -14.48 -4.82
C MET A 289 0.23 -14.83 -5.69
N THR A 290 0.50 -14.01 -6.71
CA THR A 290 1.76 -14.10 -7.43
C THR A 290 2.91 -13.75 -6.49
N LYS A 291 3.93 -14.62 -6.40
CA LYS A 291 5.10 -14.40 -5.56
C LYS A 291 5.82 -13.12 -5.97
N HIS A 292 5.91 -12.18 -5.03
CA HIS A 292 6.46 -10.85 -5.27
C HIS A 292 7.64 -10.58 -4.32
N PRO A 293 8.83 -10.22 -4.82
CA PRO A 293 10.04 -10.11 -4.00
C PRO A 293 10.02 -8.94 -3.00
N LEU A 294 9.14 -7.96 -3.20
CA LEU A 294 8.96 -6.81 -2.31
C LEU A 294 7.82 -6.98 -1.28
N ILE A 295 7.18 -8.16 -1.22
CA ILE A 295 6.16 -8.44 -0.22
C ILE A 295 6.80 -9.25 0.91
N ASP A 296 7.04 -8.59 2.04
CA ASP A 296 7.67 -9.17 3.22
C ASP A 296 6.64 -9.84 4.15
N LEU A 297 5.83 -10.72 3.58
CA LEU A 297 4.88 -11.56 4.31
C LEU A 297 4.83 -12.92 3.63
N ASP A 298 5.29 -13.98 4.29
CA ASP A 298 5.25 -15.33 3.72
C ASP A 298 3.90 -16.01 3.98
N ILE A 299 2.99 -15.90 3.01
CA ILE A 299 1.61 -16.40 3.16
C ILE A 299 1.53 -17.93 3.31
N GLU A 300 2.51 -18.68 2.80
CA GLU A 300 2.54 -20.13 2.94
C GLU A 300 3.05 -20.55 4.31
N ALA A 301 4.14 -19.92 4.79
CA ALA A 301 4.67 -20.18 6.13
C ALA A 301 3.70 -19.78 7.24
N LEU A 302 2.92 -18.72 7.03
CA LEU A 302 1.83 -18.30 7.92
C LEU A 302 0.58 -19.18 7.77
N GLY A 303 0.51 -20.02 6.73
CA GLY A 303 -0.63 -20.85 6.45
C GLY A 303 -1.90 -20.06 6.15
N VAL A 304 -1.79 -18.93 5.44
CA VAL A 304 -2.91 -18.05 5.07
C VAL A 304 -3.16 -18.04 3.55
N GLY A 305 -2.34 -18.75 2.78
CA GLY A 305 -2.49 -18.78 1.33
C GLY A 305 -1.47 -19.63 0.60
N LYS A 306 -1.44 -19.47 -0.73
CA LYS A 306 -0.53 -20.15 -1.66
C LYS A 306 0.16 -19.17 -2.59
N TRP A 307 1.45 -19.39 -2.83
CA TRP A 307 2.21 -18.65 -3.81
C TRP A 307 2.06 -19.26 -5.21
N VAL A 308 2.01 -18.39 -6.22
CA VAL A 308 2.09 -18.79 -7.63
C VAL A 308 3.22 -18.02 -8.30
N ALA A 309 3.98 -18.66 -9.18
CA ALA A 309 5.06 -17.99 -9.91
C ALA A 309 4.51 -16.93 -10.91
N PRO A 310 5.28 -15.87 -11.23
CA PRO A 310 4.84 -14.87 -12.21
C PRO A 310 4.55 -15.50 -13.59
N GLY A 311 3.36 -15.24 -14.14
CA GLY A 311 2.92 -15.78 -15.44
C GLY A 311 2.60 -17.27 -15.46
N ASP A 312 2.54 -17.94 -14.30
CA ASP A 312 2.33 -19.38 -14.22
C ASP A 312 0.84 -19.77 -14.22
N VAL A 313 0.31 -20.02 -15.41
CA VAL A 313 -1.08 -20.45 -15.62
C VAL A 313 -1.38 -21.77 -14.89
N GLU A 314 -0.45 -22.73 -14.90
CA GLU A 314 -0.66 -24.05 -14.31
C GLU A 314 -0.62 -24.01 -12.78
N GLY A 315 0.28 -23.20 -12.22
CA GLY A 315 0.32 -22.91 -10.80
C GLY A 315 -0.96 -22.24 -10.30
N TRP A 316 -1.51 -21.28 -11.05
CA TRP A 316 -2.81 -20.68 -10.74
C TRP A 316 -3.94 -21.72 -10.80
N ARG A 317 -3.98 -22.54 -11.86
CA ARG A 317 -5.00 -23.58 -12.04
C ARG A 317 -4.98 -24.56 -10.87
N SER A 318 -3.79 -25.04 -10.50
CA SER A 318 -3.60 -25.98 -9.40
C SER A 318 -3.96 -25.37 -8.04
N ALA A 319 -3.59 -24.11 -7.79
CA ALA A 319 -3.93 -23.43 -6.54
C ALA A 319 -5.43 -23.15 -6.40
N ILE A 320 -6.12 -22.79 -7.50
CA ILE A 320 -7.58 -22.64 -7.52
C ILE A 320 -8.23 -23.99 -7.23
N GLN A 321 -7.82 -25.05 -7.95
CA GLN A 321 -8.39 -26.39 -7.78
C GLN A 321 -8.19 -26.93 -6.35
N PHE A 322 -7.04 -26.69 -5.73
CA PHE A 322 -6.79 -27.08 -4.34
C PHE A 322 -7.88 -26.60 -3.37
N PHE A 323 -8.27 -25.33 -3.46
CA PHE A 323 -9.28 -24.75 -2.58
C PHE A 323 -10.72 -25.06 -3.01
N GLU A 324 -10.94 -25.45 -4.27
CA GLU A 324 -12.23 -26.00 -4.70
C GLU A 324 -12.43 -27.44 -4.20
N ASP A 325 -11.38 -28.25 -4.22
CA ASP A 325 -11.42 -29.65 -3.77
C ASP A 325 -11.43 -29.76 -2.23
N ASP A 326 -10.87 -28.76 -1.54
CA ASP A 326 -10.77 -28.72 -0.08
C ASP A 326 -11.26 -27.36 0.50
N PRO A 327 -12.58 -27.17 0.63
CA PRO A 327 -13.15 -25.98 1.26
C PRO A 327 -12.80 -25.84 2.75
N ASP A 328 -12.51 -26.93 3.45
CA ASP A 328 -12.13 -26.91 4.86
C ASP A 328 -10.74 -26.29 5.03
N ALA A 329 -9.79 -26.62 4.14
CA ALA A 329 -8.49 -25.95 4.11
C ALA A 329 -8.63 -24.43 3.84
N ALA A 330 -9.56 -24.02 2.97
CA ALA A 330 -9.86 -22.60 2.76
C ALA A 330 -10.36 -21.92 4.04
N LEU A 331 -11.27 -22.57 4.78
CA LEU A 331 -11.81 -22.07 6.04
C LEU A 331 -10.71 -21.93 7.10
N GLU A 332 -9.90 -22.96 7.30
CA GLU A 332 -8.81 -22.94 8.27
C GLU A 332 -7.77 -21.85 7.97
N MET A 333 -7.37 -21.71 6.71
CA MET A 333 -6.43 -20.65 6.29
C MET A 333 -7.05 -19.26 6.46
N GLY A 334 -8.35 -19.12 6.21
CA GLY A 334 -9.10 -17.90 6.49
C GLY A 334 -9.13 -17.52 7.97
N HIS A 335 -9.37 -18.50 8.86
CA HIS A 335 -9.30 -18.28 10.30
C HIS A 335 -7.90 -17.86 10.76
N ARG A 336 -6.84 -18.52 10.25
CA ARG A 336 -5.45 -18.11 10.52
C ARG A 336 -5.16 -16.69 10.05
N ALA A 337 -5.67 -16.32 8.87
CA ALA A 337 -5.54 -14.97 8.33
C ALA A 337 -6.18 -13.93 9.25
N ARG A 338 -7.38 -14.19 9.76
CA ARG A 338 -8.05 -13.31 10.72
C ARG A 338 -7.32 -13.26 12.06
N GLN A 339 -6.91 -14.41 12.57
CA GLN A 339 -6.18 -14.52 13.83
C GLN A 339 -4.88 -13.70 13.80
N LEU A 340 -4.15 -13.71 12.68
CA LEU A 340 -2.95 -12.90 12.49
C LEU A 340 -3.23 -11.39 12.68
N VAL A 341 -4.35 -10.90 12.15
CA VAL A 341 -4.79 -9.51 12.31
C VAL A 341 -5.12 -9.18 13.76
N GLU A 342 -5.85 -10.07 14.43
CA GLU A 342 -6.25 -9.93 15.84
C GLU A 342 -5.08 -10.03 16.81
N GLN A 343 -4.02 -10.74 16.44
CA GLN A 343 -2.79 -10.90 17.22
C GLN A 343 -1.76 -9.79 17.02
N GLY A 344 -2.07 -8.77 16.22
CA GLY A 344 -1.24 -7.56 16.11
C GLY A 344 -0.70 -7.25 14.73
N PHE A 345 -1.03 -8.02 13.69
CA PHE A 345 -0.77 -7.60 12.31
C PHE A 345 -1.88 -6.67 11.83
N ASN A 346 -1.94 -5.43 12.36
CA ASN A 346 -3.02 -4.49 12.08
C ASN A 346 -2.55 -3.02 12.03
N SER A 347 -3.46 -2.14 11.60
CA SER A 347 -3.20 -0.70 11.42
C SER A 347 -2.82 0.04 12.69
N GLU A 348 -3.32 -0.39 13.85
CA GLU A 348 -2.96 0.19 15.14
C GLU A 348 -1.49 -0.11 15.49
N VAL A 349 -1.07 -1.36 15.39
CA VAL A 349 0.33 -1.76 15.63
C VAL A 349 1.26 -1.08 14.63
N PHE A 350 0.87 -0.98 13.35
CA PHE A 350 1.61 -0.17 12.37
C PHE A 350 1.79 1.29 12.86
N SER A 351 0.72 1.91 13.37
CA SER A 351 0.81 3.28 13.87
C SER A 351 1.73 3.41 15.09
N GLN A 352 1.71 2.42 15.99
CA GLN A 352 2.63 2.37 17.12
C GLN A 352 4.10 2.33 16.65
N GLN A 353 4.42 1.51 15.64
CA GLN A 353 5.77 1.47 15.06
C GLN A 353 6.21 2.82 14.48
N VAL A 354 5.29 3.56 13.85
CA VAL A 354 5.55 4.92 13.33
C VAL A 354 5.75 5.90 14.48
N MET A 355 4.90 5.90 15.50
CA MET A 355 5.05 6.79 16.65
C MET A 355 6.31 6.48 17.48
N ASP A 356 6.75 5.22 17.55
CA ASP A 356 8.03 4.86 18.18
C ASP A 356 9.21 5.54 17.47
N ILE A 357 9.12 5.75 16.15
CA ILE A 357 10.13 6.53 15.41
C ILE A 357 10.09 7.98 15.85
N PHE A 358 8.90 8.58 15.98
CA PHE A 358 8.74 9.96 16.41
C PHE A 358 9.29 10.17 17.82
N ASP A 359 8.94 9.29 18.75
CA ASP A 359 9.37 9.35 20.14
C ASP A 359 10.90 9.32 20.23
N ARG A 360 11.56 8.44 19.47
CA ARG A 360 13.03 8.38 19.39
C ARG A 360 13.64 9.67 18.85
N LEU A 361 13.04 10.26 17.82
CA LEU A 361 13.53 11.51 17.23
C LEU A 361 13.45 12.65 18.25
N PHE A 362 12.33 12.79 18.94
CA PHE A 362 12.16 13.83 19.96
C PHE A 362 13.03 13.62 21.20
N ALA A 363 13.27 12.37 21.60
CA ALA A 363 14.20 12.07 22.70
C ALA A 363 15.67 12.36 22.36
N SER A 364 16.05 12.30 21.07
CA SER A 364 17.42 12.63 20.62
C SER A 364 17.68 14.12 20.43
N ALA A 365 16.61 14.93 20.40
CA ALA A 365 16.67 16.38 20.18
C ALA A 365 16.75 17.19 21.49
N THR A 366 16.47 16.54 22.63
CA THR A 366 16.69 17.05 23.99
C THR A 366 18.05 16.65 24.49
#